data_AF-A0A9W9IQD4-F1
#
_entry.id   AF-A0A9W9IQD4-F1
#
_cell.length_a   1.000
_cell.length_b   1.000
_cell.length_c   1.000
_cell.angle_alpha   90.00
_cell.angle_beta   90.00
_cell.angle_gamma   90.00
#
_symmetry.space_group_name_H-M   'P 1'
#
loop_
_entity.id
_entity.type
_entity.pdbx_description
1 polymer ?
#
loop_
_entity_poly.entity_id
_entity_poly.type
_entity_poly.pdbx_seq_one_letter_code
_entity_poly.pdbx_strand_id
1 'polypeptide(L)'
;MPLNNDRLETGDYNISSSSGAVVRSSDERFIRRIQSRDRGTPRQDSFRRAVRARDQKCVITGIENSEAEVDNWEGFEAAHIFPLEREALWKQCNFNQFITLPARHPMNSVQNGLLLTSSVHQKFDSYAISVNPDDGYKITDFRGDVFSVDGRILDPVCRDPSNLAHVADELLRWHFRQAVLGNMRGAGEPVFEHDFPPGSDMMGEIMEGPFAAEHMELELFSRLRTVPSESEDSVY
;
A
#
# COMPACT_ATOMS: atom_id res chain seq x y z
N MET A 1 17.79 2.45 -22.55
CA MET A 1 16.47 2.18 -23.17
C MET A 1 16.26 0.68 -23.09
N PRO A 2 15.17 0.15 -22.51
CA PRO A 2 14.82 -1.25 -22.73
C PRO A 2 14.62 -1.44 -24.24
N LEU A 3 15.11 -2.55 -24.79
CA LEU A 3 15.05 -2.83 -26.24
C LEU A 3 13.62 -3.10 -26.76
N ASN A 4 12.66 -3.36 -25.86
CA ASN A 4 11.22 -3.45 -26.10
C ASN A 4 10.47 -3.43 -24.75
N ASN A 5 9.15 -3.25 -24.78
CA ASN A 5 8.26 -3.31 -23.61
C ASN A 5 7.63 -4.70 -23.43
N ASP A 6 8.17 -5.71 -24.13
CA ASP A 6 7.62 -7.05 -24.08
C ASP A 6 7.94 -7.69 -22.73
N ARG A 7 6.99 -8.50 -22.24
CA ARG A 7 7.20 -9.27 -21.01
C ARG A 7 8.36 -10.24 -21.22
N LEU A 8 9.32 -10.22 -20.30
CA LEU A 8 10.45 -11.15 -20.34
C LEU A 8 9.93 -12.59 -20.20
N GLU A 9 10.44 -13.47 -21.06
CA GLU A 9 10.23 -14.91 -20.93
C GLU A 9 11.03 -15.49 -19.74
N THR A 10 10.81 -16.75 -19.41
CA THR A 10 11.64 -17.42 -18.41
C THR A 10 13.03 -17.71 -19.00
N GLY A 11 14.09 -17.27 -18.33
CA GLY A 11 15.46 -17.52 -18.79
C GLY A 11 16.52 -16.76 -18.00
N ASP A 12 17.76 -16.89 -18.46
CA ASP A 12 18.91 -16.20 -17.89
C ASP A 12 19.17 -14.88 -18.63
N TYR A 13 19.20 -13.78 -17.88
CA TYR A 13 19.35 -12.43 -18.43
C TYR A 13 20.61 -11.74 -17.91
N ASN A 14 21.37 -11.15 -18.83
CA ASN A 14 22.44 -10.23 -18.47
C ASN A 14 21.87 -8.86 -18.15
N ILE A 15 22.01 -8.43 -16.90
CA ILE A 15 21.56 -7.10 -16.46
C ILE A 15 22.71 -6.11 -16.64
N SER A 16 22.52 -5.14 -17.53
CA SER A 16 23.48 -4.06 -17.79
C SER A 16 22.81 -2.70 -17.69
N SER A 17 23.48 -1.73 -17.07
CA SER A 17 23.00 -0.36 -17.04
C SER A 17 23.41 0.41 -18.29
N SER A 18 22.44 0.98 -19.02
CA SER A 18 22.73 1.83 -20.18
C SER A 18 23.40 3.16 -19.80
N SER A 19 23.32 3.58 -18.53
CA SER A 19 23.99 4.80 -18.04
C SER A 19 25.41 4.53 -17.54
N GLY A 20 25.90 3.29 -17.61
CA GLY A 20 27.18 2.89 -17.03
C GLY A 20 27.17 2.77 -15.50
N ALA A 21 25.99 2.89 -14.87
CA ALA A 21 25.86 2.69 -13.43
C ALA A 21 26.21 1.24 -13.04
N VAL A 22 26.96 1.09 -11.94
CA VAL A 22 27.33 -0.24 -11.42
C VAL A 22 26.08 -0.90 -10.83
N VAL A 23 25.68 -2.02 -11.42
CA VAL A 23 24.63 -2.89 -10.86
C VAL A 23 25.24 -3.69 -9.72
N ARG A 24 24.60 -3.68 -8.55
CA ARG A 24 25.04 -4.44 -7.37
C ARG A 24 23.87 -5.25 -6.83
N SER A 25 24.14 -6.46 -6.37
CA SER A 25 23.20 -7.19 -5.53
C SER A 25 23.03 -6.47 -4.19
N SER A 26 21.81 -6.50 -3.65
CA SER A 26 21.50 -5.97 -2.33
C SER A 26 20.92 -7.10 -1.48
N ASP A 27 21.34 -7.17 -0.20
CA ASP A 27 20.79 -8.08 0.81
C ASP A 27 19.59 -7.46 1.56
N GLU A 28 19.21 -6.23 1.21
CA GLU A 28 18.07 -5.51 1.77
C GLU A 28 16.81 -6.36 1.71
N ARG A 29 16.10 -6.44 2.84
CA ARG A 29 14.85 -7.18 2.95
C ARG A 29 13.69 -6.22 2.71
N PHE A 30 12.64 -6.72 2.06
CA PHE A 30 11.38 -5.99 2.01
C PHE A 30 10.78 -5.88 3.41
N ILE A 31 9.99 -4.84 3.62
CA ILE A 31 9.27 -4.60 4.86
C ILE A 31 7.91 -5.28 4.77
N ARG A 32 7.69 -6.29 5.61
CA ARG A 32 6.41 -7.00 5.69
C ARG A 32 5.28 -6.06 6.12
N ARG A 33 4.09 -6.32 5.60
CA ARG A 33 2.88 -5.54 5.85
C ARG A 33 1.74 -6.52 6.09
N ILE A 34 0.84 -6.15 7.00
CA ILE A 34 -0.44 -6.86 7.16
C ILE A 34 -1.50 -6.16 6.31
N GLN A 35 -2.58 -6.86 5.98
CA GLN A 35 -3.71 -6.24 5.31
C GLN A 35 -4.23 -5.08 6.18
N SER A 36 -4.35 -3.89 5.59
CA SER A 36 -4.97 -2.72 6.22
C SER A 36 -6.45 -3.02 6.42
N ARG A 37 -6.79 -3.59 7.58
CA ARG A 37 -8.17 -3.85 7.98
C ARG A 37 -8.69 -2.67 8.78
N ASP A 38 -9.67 -1.97 8.22
CA ASP A 38 -10.48 -1.01 8.96
C ASP A 38 -11.36 -1.75 9.98
N ARG A 39 -10.81 -2.02 11.17
CA ARG A 39 -11.60 -2.44 12.34
C ARG A 39 -12.14 -1.15 12.99
N GLY A 40 -13.18 -0.61 12.38
CA GLY A 40 -13.56 0.80 12.52
C GLY A 40 -13.93 1.29 13.92
N THR A 41 -13.83 2.62 14.07
CA THR A 41 -14.84 3.40 14.80
C THR A 41 -15.38 4.51 13.88
N PRO A 42 -16.71 4.80 13.87
CA PRO A 42 -17.32 5.78 12.97
C PRO A 42 -16.83 7.22 13.11
N ARG A 43 -16.14 7.54 14.21
CA ARG A 43 -15.79 8.92 14.60
C ARG A 43 -14.46 9.43 14.03
N GLN A 44 -13.68 8.61 13.32
CA GLN A 44 -12.29 8.97 12.99
C GLN A 44 -11.93 9.17 11.51
N ASP A 45 -12.81 8.96 10.53
CA ASP A 45 -12.27 8.75 9.18
C ASP A 45 -12.22 9.98 8.26
N SER A 46 -11.50 11.02 8.68
CA SER A 46 -11.12 12.12 7.77
C SER A 46 -10.26 11.62 6.60
N PHE A 47 -9.45 10.57 6.83
CA PHE A 47 -8.63 9.94 5.80
C PHE A 47 -9.49 9.32 4.70
N ARG A 48 -10.37 8.38 5.04
CA ARG A 48 -11.27 7.74 4.05
C ARG A 48 -12.11 8.74 3.31
N ARG A 49 -12.72 9.71 4.02
CA ARG A 49 -13.53 10.75 3.37
C ARG A 49 -12.72 11.57 2.39
N ALA A 50 -11.49 11.96 2.73
CA ALA A 50 -10.63 12.72 1.84
C ALA A 50 -10.17 11.89 0.63
N VAL A 51 -9.80 10.63 0.82
CA VAL A 51 -9.41 9.71 -0.26
C VAL A 51 -10.58 9.45 -1.21
N ARG A 52 -11.76 9.13 -0.66
CA ARG A 52 -13.00 8.94 -1.42
C ARG A 52 -13.37 10.18 -2.22
N ALA A 53 -13.36 11.35 -1.57
CA ALA A 53 -13.66 12.62 -2.19
C ALA A 53 -12.72 12.91 -3.38
N ARG A 54 -11.41 12.63 -3.21
CA ARG A 54 -10.41 12.84 -4.27
C ARG A 54 -10.56 11.85 -5.41
N ASP A 55 -10.69 10.55 -5.10
CA ASP A 55 -10.49 9.50 -6.10
C ASP A 55 -11.77 9.06 -6.81
N GLN A 56 -12.90 8.96 -6.10
CA GLN A 56 -14.24 8.55 -6.59
C GLN A 56 -14.35 7.17 -7.30
N LYS A 57 -13.22 6.55 -7.66
CA LYS A 57 -13.13 5.27 -8.36
C LYS A 57 -11.89 4.51 -7.90
N CYS A 58 -11.79 3.24 -8.27
CA CYS A 58 -10.55 2.50 -8.06
C CYS A 58 -9.47 3.04 -8.99
N VAL A 59 -8.46 3.72 -8.44
CA VAL A 59 -7.44 4.42 -9.24
C VAL A 59 -6.48 3.51 -9.99
N ILE A 60 -6.43 2.22 -9.62
CA ILE A 60 -5.63 1.19 -10.32
C ILE A 60 -6.42 0.56 -11.48
N THR A 61 -7.67 0.16 -11.25
CA THR A 61 -8.47 -0.51 -12.29
C THR A 61 -9.24 0.46 -13.19
N GLY A 62 -9.52 1.67 -12.70
CA GLY A 62 -10.45 2.62 -13.31
C GLY A 62 -11.92 2.31 -13.05
N ILE A 63 -12.27 1.27 -12.29
CA ILE A 63 -13.66 0.92 -11.99
C ILE A 63 -14.30 2.04 -11.17
N GLU A 64 -15.31 2.69 -11.76
CA GLU A 64 -16.10 3.74 -11.13
C GLU A 64 -17.05 3.15 -10.09
N ASN A 65 -17.27 3.90 -9.01
CA ASN A 65 -18.30 3.58 -8.04
C ASN A 65 -19.60 4.29 -8.46
N SER A 66 -20.52 3.54 -9.09
CA SER A 66 -21.82 4.09 -9.53
C SER A 66 -22.72 4.56 -8.39
N GLU A 67 -22.40 4.20 -7.14
CA GLU A 67 -23.18 4.58 -5.96
C GLU A 67 -22.45 5.59 -5.06
N ALA A 68 -21.34 6.17 -5.53
CA ALA A 68 -20.60 7.21 -4.79
C ALA A 68 -21.47 8.43 -4.44
N GLU A 69 -22.41 8.80 -5.33
CA GLU A 69 -23.32 9.94 -5.13
C GLU A 69 -24.27 9.76 -3.93
N VAL A 70 -24.57 8.52 -3.56
CA VAL A 70 -25.40 8.18 -2.39
C VAL A 70 -24.56 7.75 -1.18
N ASP A 71 -23.26 8.07 -1.20
CA ASP A 71 -22.27 7.71 -0.16
C ASP A 71 -22.19 6.19 0.11
N ASN A 72 -22.58 5.35 -0.87
CA ASN A 72 -22.33 3.92 -0.79
C ASN A 72 -20.93 3.62 -1.34
N TRP A 73 -20.08 3.00 -0.53
CA TRP A 73 -18.70 2.66 -0.87
C TRP A 73 -18.44 1.15 -0.73
N GLU A 74 -19.49 0.34 -0.78
CA GLU A 74 -19.37 -1.11 -0.74
C GLU A 74 -18.41 -1.61 -1.83
N GLY A 75 -17.45 -2.46 -1.44
CA GLY A 75 -16.41 -2.96 -2.33
C GLY A 75 -15.27 -1.97 -2.63
N PHE A 76 -15.28 -0.74 -2.06
CA PHE A 76 -14.22 0.26 -2.18
C PHE A 76 -13.60 0.63 -0.84
N GLU A 77 -12.27 0.59 -0.79
CA GLU A 77 -11.47 0.78 0.42
C GLU A 77 -10.40 1.85 0.21
N ALA A 78 -10.20 2.71 1.22
CA ALA A 78 -9.10 3.66 1.21
C ALA A 78 -7.84 2.93 1.73
N ALA A 79 -6.93 2.64 0.81
CA ALA A 79 -5.69 1.95 1.09
C ALA A 79 -4.61 2.94 1.48
N HIS A 80 -3.91 2.70 2.59
CA HIS A 80 -2.67 3.41 2.86
C HIS A 80 -1.56 2.94 1.92
N ILE A 81 -0.76 3.86 1.41
CA ILE A 81 0.42 3.55 0.58
C ILE A 81 1.55 3.06 1.47
N PHE A 82 1.87 3.85 2.49
CA PHE A 82 2.78 3.46 3.55
C PHE A 82 1.98 2.87 4.74
N PRO A 83 2.32 1.66 5.20
CA PRO A 83 1.57 0.95 6.25
C PRO A 83 1.57 1.69 7.59
N LEU A 84 0.41 1.75 8.24
CA LEU A 84 0.22 2.42 9.53
C LEU A 84 1.02 1.74 10.65
N GLU A 85 1.20 0.43 10.58
CA GLU A 85 1.91 -0.38 11.55
C GLU A 85 3.43 -0.19 11.54
N ARG A 86 3.96 0.60 10.59
CA ARG A 86 5.39 0.92 10.46
C ARG A 86 5.70 2.37 10.85
N GLU A 87 5.00 2.94 11.82
CA GLU A 87 5.18 4.34 12.26
C GLU A 87 6.63 4.66 12.70
N ALA A 88 7.32 3.73 13.36
CA ALA A 88 8.72 3.92 13.74
C ALA A 88 9.62 4.12 12.50
N LEU A 89 9.41 3.31 11.46
CA LEU A 89 10.11 3.43 10.18
C LEU A 89 9.72 4.74 9.46
N TRP A 90 8.43 5.11 9.52
CA TRP A 90 7.95 6.38 8.98
C TRP A 90 8.74 7.58 9.55
N LYS A 91 8.92 7.60 10.88
CA LYS A 91 9.71 8.62 11.60
C LYS A 91 11.19 8.55 11.24
N GLN A 92 11.78 7.35 11.24
CA GLN A 92 13.20 7.14 10.93
C GLN A 92 13.58 7.65 9.54
N CYS A 93 12.71 7.43 8.55
CA CYS A 93 12.91 7.88 7.18
C CYS A 93 12.46 9.34 6.94
N ASN A 94 11.98 10.02 7.98
CA ASN A 94 11.47 11.39 7.92
C ASN A 94 10.38 11.59 6.83
N PHE A 95 9.46 10.63 6.67
CA PHE A 95 8.41 10.73 5.64
C PHE A 95 7.42 11.87 5.86
N ASN A 96 7.37 12.45 7.08
CA ASN A 96 6.62 13.67 7.36
C ASN A 96 6.93 14.82 6.40
N GLN A 97 8.17 14.91 5.91
CA GLN A 97 8.59 16.00 5.01
C GLN A 97 7.88 16.00 3.65
N PHE A 98 7.30 14.85 3.25
CA PHE A 98 6.58 14.70 1.98
C PHE A 98 5.07 14.93 2.12
N ILE A 99 4.58 15.16 3.36
CA ILE A 99 3.19 15.48 3.62
C ILE A 99 3.03 16.99 3.71
N THR A 100 2.23 17.56 2.82
CA THR A 100 2.00 19.00 2.71
C THR A 100 0.64 19.43 3.26
N LEU A 101 -0.33 18.52 3.32
CA LEU A 101 -1.64 18.77 3.91
C LEU A 101 -1.70 18.35 5.39
N PRO A 102 -2.34 19.18 6.24
CA PRO A 102 -2.50 18.85 7.65
C PRO A 102 -3.45 17.66 7.82
N ALA A 103 -3.07 16.76 8.72
CA ALA A 103 -3.90 15.69 9.22
C ALA A 103 -3.67 15.55 10.73
N ARG A 104 -4.64 14.98 11.47
CA ARG A 104 -4.46 14.69 12.90
C ARG A 104 -3.20 13.85 13.17
N HIS A 105 -2.87 12.98 12.23
CA HIS A 105 -1.63 12.21 12.18
C HIS A 105 -1.09 12.23 10.74
N PRO A 106 0.20 12.51 10.48
CA PRO A 106 0.73 12.62 9.11
C PRO A 106 0.49 11.38 8.24
N MET A 107 0.60 10.18 8.82
CA MET A 107 0.31 8.92 8.11
C MET A 107 -1.17 8.76 7.70
N ASN A 108 -2.08 9.53 8.29
CA ASN A 108 -3.50 9.61 7.92
C ASN A 108 -3.77 10.78 6.95
N SER A 109 -2.74 11.36 6.35
CA SER A 109 -2.91 12.31 5.24
C SER A 109 -3.49 11.60 4.01
N VAL A 110 -4.36 12.30 3.28
CA VAL A 110 -4.88 11.86 1.96
C VAL A 110 -3.75 11.56 0.96
N GLN A 111 -2.59 12.21 1.12
CA GLN A 111 -1.42 12.00 0.27
C GLN A 111 -0.74 10.63 0.49
N ASN A 112 -1.08 9.94 1.59
CA ASN A 112 -0.70 8.56 1.87
C ASN A 112 -1.81 7.55 1.52
N GLY A 113 -2.82 7.94 0.72
CA GLY A 113 -3.99 7.12 0.46
C GLY A 113 -4.30 6.94 -1.03
N LEU A 114 -4.90 5.79 -1.38
CA LEU A 114 -5.51 5.50 -2.68
C LEU A 114 -6.88 4.86 -2.46
N LEU A 115 -7.87 5.16 -3.30
CA LEU A 115 -9.12 4.41 -3.32
C LEU A 115 -8.99 3.20 -4.24
N LEU A 116 -9.19 2.00 -3.70
CA LEU A 116 -9.06 0.73 -4.40
C LEU A 116 -10.32 -0.12 -4.24
N THR A 117 -10.58 -1.02 -5.19
CA THR A 117 -11.56 -2.09 -4.91
C THR A 117 -10.97 -3.04 -3.88
N SER A 118 -11.79 -3.68 -3.04
CA SER A 118 -11.32 -4.56 -1.96
C SER A 118 -10.36 -5.66 -2.42
N SER A 119 -10.57 -6.19 -3.63
CA SER A 119 -9.71 -7.22 -4.23
C SER A 119 -8.36 -6.68 -4.71
N VAL A 120 -8.32 -5.45 -5.23
CA VAL A 120 -7.06 -4.78 -5.59
C VAL A 120 -6.32 -4.27 -4.36
N HIS A 121 -7.03 -3.82 -3.33
CA HIS A 121 -6.43 -3.41 -2.05
C HIS A 121 -5.63 -4.56 -1.42
N GLN A 122 -6.18 -5.78 -1.40
CA GLN A 122 -5.47 -6.98 -0.96
C GLN A 122 -4.16 -7.24 -1.73
N LYS A 123 -4.21 -7.09 -3.06
CA LYS A 123 -3.00 -7.21 -3.90
C LYS A 123 -2.01 -6.08 -3.67
N PHE A 124 -2.48 -4.87 -3.42
CA PHE A 124 -1.63 -3.72 -3.16
C PHE A 124 -0.88 -3.91 -1.82
N ASP A 125 -1.58 -4.28 -0.76
CA ASP A 125 -1.01 -4.48 0.57
C ASP A 125 -0.02 -5.64 0.64
N SER A 126 -0.25 -6.69 -0.14
CA SER A 126 0.67 -7.83 -0.29
C SER A 126 1.84 -7.54 -1.25
N TYR A 127 1.94 -6.31 -1.74
CA TYR A 127 2.89 -5.86 -2.74
C TYR A 127 2.85 -6.65 -4.06
N ALA A 128 1.73 -7.32 -4.37
CA ALA A 128 1.53 -8.00 -5.63
C ALA A 128 1.28 -7.01 -6.78
N ILE A 129 0.65 -5.86 -6.49
CA ILE A 129 0.51 -4.75 -7.42
C ILE A 129 1.17 -3.51 -6.82
N SER A 130 1.90 -2.77 -7.65
CA SER A 130 2.47 -1.49 -7.25
C SER A 130 2.55 -0.50 -8.42
N VAL A 131 2.88 0.76 -8.13
CA VAL A 131 2.96 1.84 -9.10
C VAL A 131 4.34 2.46 -9.05
N ASN A 132 5.00 2.60 -10.22
CA ASN A 132 6.28 3.27 -10.31
C ASN A 132 6.11 4.74 -10.75
N PRO A 133 6.22 5.72 -9.83
CA PRO A 133 6.10 7.14 -10.19
C PRO A 133 7.25 7.60 -11.13
N ASP A 134 8.41 6.93 -11.07
CA ASP A 134 9.58 7.27 -11.89
C ASP A 134 9.52 6.70 -13.32
N ASP A 135 8.51 5.89 -13.63
CA ASP A 135 8.23 5.33 -14.95
C ASP A 135 6.83 5.72 -15.42
N GLY A 136 6.53 7.02 -15.31
CA GLY A 136 5.27 7.61 -15.78
C GLY A 136 4.04 7.11 -15.02
N TYR A 137 4.19 6.68 -13.76
CA TYR A 137 3.14 6.05 -12.96
C TYR A 137 2.62 4.71 -13.51
N LYS A 138 3.51 3.95 -14.15
CA LYS A 138 3.18 2.59 -14.64
C LYS A 138 2.81 1.67 -13.48
N ILE A 139 1.68 1.00 -13.62
CA ILE A 139 1.20 -0.07 -12.75
C ILE A 139 1.96 -1.36 -13.13
N THR A 140 2.40 -2.10 -12.13
CA THR A 140 3.06 -3.41 -12.29
C THR A 140 2.37 -4.45 -11.42
N ASP A 141 1.88 -5.54 -12.02
CA ASP A 141 1.47 -6.74 -11.28
C ASP A 141 2.64 -7.74 -11.31
N PHE A 142 3.26 -7.95 -10.16
CA PHE A 142 4.43 -8.81 -9.99
C PHE A 142 4.08 -10.31 -10.00
N ARG A 143 2.80 -10.66 -10.09
CA ARG A 143 2.32 -12.03 -10.02
C ARG A 143 1.50 -12.38 -11.25
N GLY A 144 0.18 -12.38 -11.09
CA GLY A 144 -0.78 -12.74 -12.11
C GLY A 144 -1.72 -11.58 -12.34
N ASP A 145 -1.67 -10.99 -13.53
CA ASP A 145 -2.43 -9.82 -13.96
C ASP A 145 -3.92 -10.13 -14.20
N VAL A 146 -4.59 -10.64 -13.17
CA VAL A 146 -6.00 -11.05 -13.19
C VAL A 146 -6.95 -9.87 -13.42
N PHE A 147 -6.48 -8.64 -13.18
CA PHE A 147 -7.25 -7.41 -13.38
C PHE A 147 -6.94 -6.72 -14.71
N SER A 148 -5.99 -7.24 -15.50
CA SER A 148 -5.52 -6.61 -16.75
C SER A 148 -5.10 -5.15 -16.53
N VAL A 149 -4.31 -4.93 -15.49
CA VAL A 149 -3.78 -3.63 -15.05
C VAL A 149 -2.28 -3.49 -15.25
N ASP A 150 -1.55 -4.58 -15.52
CA ASP A 150 -0.12 -4.53 -15.77
C ASP A 150 0.20 -3.65 -16.99
N GLY A 151 1.17 -2.74 -16.83
CA GLY A 151 1.55 -1.78 -17.86
C GLY A 151 0.57 -0.61 -18.07
N ARG A 152 -0.60 -0.60 -17.44
CA ARG A 152 -1.49 0.57 -17.42
C ARG A 152 -0.88 1.69 -16.56
N ILE A 153 -1.44 2.89 -16.68
CA ILE A 153 -1.00 4.06 -15.92
C ILE A 153 -1.99 4.31 -14.78
N LEU A 154 -1.47 4.62 -13.59
CA LEU A 154 -2.28 5.06 -12.44
C LEU A 154 -3.18 6.22 -12.84
N ASP A 155 -4.44 6.18 -12.39
CA ASP A 155 -5.43 7.18 -12.77
C ASP A 155 -4.96 8.60 -12.41
N PRO A 156 -5.05 9.57 -13.33
CA PRO A 156 -4.56 10.93 -13.08
C PRO A 156 -5.26 11.63 -11.92
N VAL A 157 -6.49 11.23 -11.55
CA VAL A 157 -7.29 11.90 -10.51
C VAL A 157 -6.56 12.01 -9.16
N CYS A 158 -5.76 11.01 -8.81
CA CYS A 158 -5.03 10.98 -7.54
C CYS A 158 -3.63 11.59 -7.61
N ARG A 159 -3.17 11.99 -8.80
CA ARG A 159 -1.79 12.47 -9.06
C ARG A 159 -1.74 13.79 -9.85
N ASP A 160 -2.83 14.56 -9.83
CA ASP A 160 -2.87 15.89 -10.42
C ASP A 160 -1.99 16.85 -9.60
N PRO A 161 -0.87 17.37 -10.14
CA PRO A 161 0.03 18.24 -9.40
C PRO A 161 -0.60 19.59 -9.01
N SER A 162 -1.71 19.99 -9.64
CA SER A 162 -2.46 21.18 -9.26
C SER A 162 -3.33 20.98 -8.01
N ASN A 163 -3.61 19.73 -7.65
CA ASN A 163 -4.36 19.37 -6.46
C ASN A 163 -3.39 19.07 -5.30
N LEU A 164 -3.38 19.88 -4.24
CA LEU A 164 -2.52 19.66 -3.08
C LEU A 164 -2.75 18.31 -2.37
N ALA A 165 -3.91 17.67 -2.60
CA ALA A 165 -4.24 16.35 -2.07
C ALA A 165 -3.68 15.19 -2.90
N HIS A 166 -2.93 15.46 -3.98
CA HIS A 166 -2.31 14.42 -4.77
C HIS A 166 -1.43 13.51 -3.92
N VAL A 167 -1.35 12.25 -4.33
CA VAL A 167 -0.53 11.23 -3.71
C VAL A 167 0.93 11.68 -3.68
N ALA A 168 1.61 11.48 -2.55
CA ALA A 168 3.03 11.76 -2.45
C ALA A 168 3.83 10.70 -3.22
N ASP A 169 4.57 11.14 -4.25
CA ASP A 169 5.38 10.27 -5.10
C ASP A 169 6.41 9.46 -4.31
N GLU A 170 6.96 10.02 -3.23
CA GLU A 170 7.92 9.34 -2.37
C GLU A 170 7.33 8.12 -1.66
N LEU A 171 6.03 8.14 -1.36
CA LEU A 171 5.34 7.00 -0.76
C LEU A 171 5.09 5.91 -1.81
N LEU A 172 4.70 6.29 -3.04
CA LEU A 172 4.59 5.34 -4.16
C LEU A 172 5.95 4.71 -4.49
N ARG A 173 7.01 5.51 -4.52
CA ARG A 173 8.39 5.04 -4.76
C ARG A 173 8.85 4.07 -3.69
N TRP A 174 8.56 4.36 -2.41
CA TRP A 174 8.84 3.44 -1.32
C TRP A 174 8.06 2.13 -1.48
N HIS A 175 6.75 2.19 -1.75
CA HIS A 175 5.90 1.03 -1.95
C HIS A 175 6.36 0.17 -3.14
N PHE A 176 6.74 0.81 -4.25
CA PHE A 176 7.30 0.14 -5.41
C PHE A 176 8.61 -0.59 -5.10
N ARG A 177 9.51 0.05 -4.33
CA ARG A 177 10.73 -0.62 -3.86
C ARG A 177 10.41 -1.87 -3.05
N GLN A 178 9.42 -1.82 -2.14
CA GLN A 178 9.02 -3.00 -1.36
C GLN A 178 8.46 -4.11 -2.25
N ALA A 179 7.65 -3.76 -3.26
CA ALA A 179 7.14 -4.73 -4.23
C ALA A 179 8.23 -5.40 -5.05
N VAL A 180 9.23 -4.64 -5.50
CA VAL A 180 10.40 -5.20 -6.17
C VAL A 180 11.17 -6.13 -5.23
N LEU A 181 11.47 -5.71 -4.00
CA LEU A 181 12.22 -6.51 -3.03
C LEU A 181 11.48 -7.82 -2.65
N GLY A 182 10.17 -7.76 -2.48
CA GLY A 182 9.35 -8.89 -2.03
C GLY A 182 9.08 -9.92 -3.13
N ASN A 183 9.02 -9.52 -4.40
CA ASN A 183 8.66 -10.42 -5.51
C ASN A 183 9.84 -10.81 -6.41
N MET A 184 10.90 -10.00 -6.51
CA MET A 184 12.02 -10.29 -7.43
C MET A 184 13.16 -11.09 -6.77
N ARG A 185 13.07 -11.41 -5.48
CA ARG A 185 14.07 -12.23 -4.77
C ARG A 185 13.59 -13.68 -4.66
N GLY A 186 14.40 -14.62 -5.17
CA GLY A 186 14.14 -16.05 -5.03
C GLY A 186 12.78 -16.47 -5.61
N ALA A 187 12.01 -17.26 -4.87
CA ALA A 187 10.64 -17.65 -5.25
C ALA A 187 9.56 -16.60 -4.89
N GLY A 188 9.98 -15.40 -4.45
CA GLY A 188 9.11 -14.43 -3.76
C GLY A 188 8.98 -14.76 -2.27
N GLU A 189 8.75 -13.73 -1.45
CA GLU A 189 8.54 -13.89 -0.02
C GLU A 189 7.08 -14.26 0.30
N PRO A 190 6.81 -15.06 1.35
CA PRO A 190 5.46 -15.47 1.68
C PRO A 190 4.60 -14.26 2.08
N VAL A 191 3.35 -14.27 1.64
CA VAL A 191 2.32 -13.33 2.08
C VAL A 191 1.72 -13.84 3.39
N PHE A 192 1.43 -12.93 4.31
CA PHE A 192 0.72 -13.26 5.52
C PHE A 192 -0.72 -13.66 5.23
N GLU A 193 -1.15 -14.77 5.83
CA GLU A 193 -2.56 -15.14 5.86
C GLU A 193 -3.34 -14.01 6.52
N HIS A 194 -4.46 -13.66 5.89
CA HIS A 194 -5.36 -12.65 6.42
C HIS A 194 -6.78 -13.23 6.58
N ASP A 195 -7.20 -14.22 5.80
CA ASP A 195 -8.53 -14.80 5.85
C ASP A 195 -8.71 -15.79 7.03
N PHE A 196 -8.78 -15.22 8.23
CA PHE A 196 -9.03 -15.97 9.46
C PHE A 196 -10.54 -16.12 9.70
N PRO A 197 -11.09 -17.35 9.72
CA PRO A 197 -12.52 -17.57 9.91
C PRO A 197 -13.03 -17.01 11.25
N PRO A 198 -14.27 -16.50 11.33
CA PRO A 198 -14.84 -16.09 12.61
C PRO A 198 -14.85 -17.24 13.64
N GLY A 199 -14.30 -17.00 14.83
CA GLY A 199 -14.18 -18.02 15.89
C GLY A 199 -12.95 -18.93 15.78
N SER A 200 -12.09 -18.73 14.77
CA SER A 200 -10.78 -19.38 14.70
C SER A 200 -9.81 -18.87 15.77
N ASP A 201 -8.82 -19.70 16.11
CA ASP A 201 -7.66 -19.25 16.90
C ASP A 201 -6.67 -18.53 15.98
N MET A 202 -7.05 -17.31 15.61
CA MET A 202 -6.26 -16.44 14.75
C MET A 202 -4.82 -16.26 15.25
N MET A 203 -4.62 -16.19 16.57
CA MET A 203 -3.27 -16.04 17.15
C MET A 203 -2.48 -17.34 17.02
N GLY A 204 -3.13 -18.50 17.23
CA GLY A 204 -2.56 -19.81 16.93
C GLY A 204 -2.12 -19.92 15.47
N GLU A 205 -2.98 -19.55 14.52
CA GLU A 205 -2.67 -19.59 13.09
C GLU A 205 -1.51 -18.65 12.71
N ILE A 206 -1.45 -17.44 13.30
CA ILE A 206 -0.29 -16.53 13.12
C ILE A 206 1.00 -17.17 13.65
N MET A 207 0.94 -17.85 14.80
CA MET A 207 2.10 -18.50 15.43
C MET A 207 2.61 -19.71 14.64
N GLU A 208 1.73 -20.40 13.93
CA GLU A 208 2.07 -21.51 13.03
C GLU A 208 2.56 -21.02 11.65
N GLY A 209 2.29 -19.76 11.32
CA GLY A 209 2.65 -19.13 10.05
C GLY A 209 4.12 -18.65 9.93
N PRO A 210 4.56 -18.29 8.72
CA PRO A 210 5.90 -17.76 8.49
C PRO A 210 6.07 -16.41 9.19
N PHE A 211 7.25 -16.16 9.75
CA PHE A 211 7.59 -14.93 10.47
C PHE A 211 6.62 -14.56 11.61
N ALA A 212 6.06 -15.58 12.29
CA ALA A 212 5.10 -15.48 13.39
C ALA A 212 5.31 -14.31 14.36
N ALA A 213 6.53 -14.10 14.86
CA ALA A 213 6.82 -13.02 15.81
C ALA A 213 6.59 -11.62 15.22
N GLU A 214 7.03 -11.39 13.97
CA GLU A 214 6.83 -10.13 13.28
C GLU A 214 5.36 -9.95 12.89
N HIS A 215 4.69 -10.99 12.40
CA HIS A 215 3.27 -10.94 12.08
C HIS A 215 2.43 -10.60 13.31
N MET A 216 2.71 -11.24 14.45
CA MET A 216 2.05 -10.98 15.72
C MET A 216 2.25 -9.54 16.20
N GLU A 217 3.47 -8.99 16.08
CA GLU A 217 3.76 -7.61 16.45
C GLU A 217 2.95 -6.61 15.62
N LEU A 218 2.88 -6.81 14.30
CA LEU A 218 2.12 -5.95 13.39
C LEU A 218 0.62 -6.02 13.67
N GLU A 219 0.08 -7.22 13.89
CA GLU A 219 -1.34 -7.44 14.19
C GLU A 219 -1.73 -6.81 15.55
N LEU A 220 -0.88 -6.92 16.57
CA LEU A 220 -1.09 -6.26 17.86
C LEU A 220 -1.05 -4.73 17.73
N PHE A 221 -0.07 -4.19 16.99
CA PHE A 221 0.05 -2.74 16.80
C PHE A 221 -1.16 -2.15 16.07
N SER A 222 -1.63 -2.82 15.01
CA SER A 222 -2.83 -2.42 14.27
C SER A 222 -4.07 -2.41 15.17
N ARG A 223 -4.26 -3.46 15.99
CA ARG A 223 -5.39 -3.54 16.94
C ARG A 223 -5.34 -2.45 18.00
N LEU A 224 -4.18 -2.24 18.63
CA LEU A 224 -4.04 -1.25 19.70
C LEU A 224 -4.29 0.19 19.21
N ARG A 225 -4.01 0.50 17.94
CA ARG A 225 -4.36 1.79 17.33
C ARG A 225 -5.85 2.00 17.13
N THR A 226 -6.65 0.93 17.04
CA THR A 226 -8.11 1.01 16.89
C THR A 226 -8.85 1.15 18.22
N VAL A 227 -8.18 0.89 19.35
CA VAL A 227 -8.73 1.15 20.68
C VAL A 227 -8.61 2.66 20.94
N PRO A 228 -9.71 3.37 21.29
CA PRO A 228 -9.59 4.76 21.69
C PRO A 228 -8.63 4.83 22.87
N SER A 229 -7.62 5.69 22.80
CA SER A 229 -6.91 6.13 23.99
C SER A 229 -7.98 6.65 24.95
N GLU A 230 -8.14 6.00 26.11
CA GLU A 230 -8.88 6.62 27.19
C GLU A 230 -8.30 8.01 27.37
N SER A 231 -9.16 8.99 27.20
CA SER A 231 -8.85 10.39 27.38
C SER A 231 -8.17 10.57 28.73
N GLU A 232 -6.98 11.18 28.73
CA GLU A 232 -6.57 12.04 29.85
C GLU A 232 -7.52 13.25 29.85
N ASP A 233 -8.78 12.99 30.21
CA ASP A 233 -9.67 13.99 30.78
C ASP A 233 -9.31 14.10 32.26
N SER A 234 -8.75 15.26 32.61
CA SER A 234 -8.49 15.86 33.93
C SER A 234 -7.01 16.25 34.01
N VAL A 235 -6.65 17.52 34.23
CA VAL A 235 -7.04 18.37 35.36
C VAL A 235 -6.68 19.85 35.05
N TYR A 236 -7.66 20.75 35.30
CA TYR A 236 -7.68 22.24 35.36
C TYR A 236 -7.33 23.07 34.12
#